data_AF-A0A2E4DWD9-F1
#
_entry.id   AF-A0A2E4DWD9-F1
#
_cell.length_a   1.000
_cell.length_b   1.000
_cell.length_c   1.000
_cell.angle_alpha   90.00
_cell.angle_beta   90.00
_cell.angle_gamma   90.00
#
_symmetry.space_group_name_H-M   'P 1'
#
loop_
_entity.id
_entity.type
_entity.pdbx_description
1 polymer ?
#
loop_
_entity_poly.entity_id
_entity_poly.type
_entity_poly.pdbx_seq_one_letter_code
_entity_poly.pdbx_strand_id
1 'polypeptide(L)'
;MINSDDEKNSLVDGMPRDKRGFWQPERGTAPPSPLFAWPPRPTEAFKWLFGFPGYLFPWNVIYMIIATLTWNYLQPPLSQCVEFQANWIFAIYVRNQAMLVIIVSAWHLKLWSFKSQGLKFKYTSDWVATGKRKFLWNNQLYDNVFWSCVSGGTIWTAYEVLMIWAYANEIIPYIDWRQRPVYFLVMLCSIQMWRLFHFYWNHRLLHWRLFYKVAHYLHHKNINIGPWSGLAMHPIEHIIYFSCILIHWAVPSHPIHMLMNAHHAAFTPAQGHVGFEKLTINGNASIPAASYFHQLHHRYFECNYGENDLPFDMWFGTYHDGSVEAHTQMREKRTARHSILTEVD
;
A
#
# COMPACT_ATOMS: atom_id res chain seq x y z
N MET A 1 -29.11 23.58 24.62
CA MET A 1 -27.91 24.45 24.64
C MET A 1 -26.83 23.68 25.36
N ILE A 2 -25.89 23.11 24.61
CA ILE A 2 -24.75 22.36 25.16
C ILE A 2 -23.65 23.40 25.44
N ASN A 3 -23.09 23.35 26.63
CA ASN A 3 -22.19 24.36 27.19
C ASN A 3 -20.91 24.46 26.35
N SER A 4 -20.52 25.68 25.97
CA SER A 4 -19.35 26.00 25.13
C SER A 4 -17.98 25.65 25.77
N ASP A 5 -17.99 25.21 27.03
CA ASP A 5 -16.79 24.82 27.77
C ASP A 5 -16.47 23.32 27.65
N ASP A 6 -17.44 22.47 27.25
CA ASP A 6 -17.18 21.05 26.94
C ASP A 6 -16.55 20.85 25.55
N GLU A 7 -16.75 21.78 24.61
CA GLU A 7 -16.06 21.76 23.31
C GLU A 7 -14.55 21.99 23.44
N LYS A 8 -14.14 22.83 24.40
CA LYS A 8 -12.72 23.22 24.59
C LYS A 8 -11.84 22.13 25.20
N ASN A 9 -12.41 21.08 25.79
CA ASN A 9 -11.67 19.94 26.33
C ASN A 9 -11.58 18.73 25.39
N SER A 10 -12.09 18.82 24.15
CA SER A 10 -12.18 17.68 23.23
C SER A 10 -11.11 17.61 22.13
N LEU A 11 -10.23 18.61 22.01
CA LEU A 11 -9.31 18.73 20.87
C LEU A 11 -7.84 18.82 21.31
N VAL A 12 -7.19 17.68 21.56
CA VAL A 12 -5.74 17.60 21.84
C VAL A 12 -4.89 18.14 20.67
N ASP A 13 -5.46 18.22 19.47
CA ASP A 13 -4.78 18.56 18.21
C ASP A 13 -5.63 19.42 17.24
N GLY A 14 -6.79 19.95 17.68
CA GLY A 14 -7.71 20.71 16.85
C GLY A 14 -8.53 19.89 15.85
N MET A 15 -8.54 18.55 15.94
CA MET A 15 -9.25 17.66 15.02
C MET A 15 -10.47 17.00 15.68
N PRO A 16 -11.70 17.12 15.13
CA PRO A 16 -12.90 16.55 15.74
C PRO A 16 -12.87 15.01 15.68
N ARG A 17 -13.00 14.36 16.83
CA ARG A 17 -12.96 12.89 16.93
C ARG A 17 -14.27 12.32 17.49
N ASP A 18 -14.63 11.12 17.06
CA ASP A 18 -15.73 10.38 17.67
C ASP A 18 -15.38 9.89 19.08
N LYS A 19 -16.37 9.38 19.83
CA LYS A 19 -16.18 8.86 21.21
C LYS A 19 -15.14 7.72 21.31
N ARG A 20 -14.80 7.09 20.19
CA ARG A 20 -13.81 6.00 20.11
C ARG A 20 -12.44 6.52 19.64
N GLY A 21 -12.27 7.83 19.47
CA GLY A 21 -11.01 8.48 19.09
C GLY A 21 -10.73 8.50 17.59
N PHE A 22 -11.70 8.13 16.74
CA PHE A 22 -11.52 8.17 15.30
C PHE A 22 -11.75 9.58 14.76
N TRP A 23 -10.83 10.03 13.92
CA TRP A 23 -10.97 11.24 13.12
C TRP A 23 -11.39 10.85 11.70
N GLN A 24 -12.34 11.62 11.16
CA GLN A 24 -12.78 11.55 9.78
C GLN A 24 -12.45 12.90 9.10
N PRO A 25 -11.75 12.89 7.95
CA PRO A 25 -11.60 14.11 7.16
C PRO A 25 -12.96 14.66 6.75
N GLU A 26 -13.15 15.98 6.82
CA GLU A 26 -14.43 16.63 6.46
C GLU A 26 -14.88 16.31 5.04
N ARG A 27 -13.93 16.18 4.11
CA ARG A 27 -14.18 15.80 2.72
C ARG A 27 -14.47 14.30 2.51
N GLY A 28 -14.36 13.48 3.55
CA GLY A 28 -14.40 12.02 3.44
C GLY A 28 -13.19 11.45 2.69
N THR A 29 -13.44 10.49 1.80
CA THR A 29 -12.43 9.92 0.91
C THR A 29 -12.07 10.88 -0.23
N ALA A 30 -10.90 10.69 -0.84
CA ALA A 30 -10.56 11.43 -2.05
C ALA A 30 -11.56 11.10 -3.17
N PRO A 31 -11.89 12.06 -4.04
CA PRO A 31 -12.76 11.78 -5.18
C PRO A 31 -12.13 10.73 -6.10
N PRO A 32 -12.94 9.98 -6.86
CA PRO A 32 -12.43 9.06 -7.87
C PRO A 32 -11.50 9.76 -8.87
N SER A 33 -10.53 9.01 -9.38
CA SER A 33 -9.62 9.53 -10.40
C SER A 33 -10.37 10.12 -11.60
N PRO A 34 -10.05 11.37 -12.01
CA PRO A 34 -10.68 11.99 -13.17
C PRO A 34 -10.33 11.29 -14.49
N LEU A 35 -9.34 10.39 -14.48
CA LEU A 35 -8.99 9.55 -15.63
C LEU A 35 -10.17 8.66 -16.09
N PHE A 36 -11.07 8.29 -15.18
CA PHE A 36 -12.22 7.42 -15.46
C PHE A 36 -13.56 8.17 -15.38
N ALA A 37 -13.55 9.51 -15.37
CA ALA A 37 -14.76 10.31 -15.30
C ALA A 37 -15.60 10.19 -16.58
N TRP A 38 -16.92 10.14 -16.42
CA TRP A 38 -17.88 10.29 -17.51
C TRP A 38 -18.85 11.44 -17.21
N PRO A 39 -19.00 12.43 -18.12
CA PRO A 39 -18.28 12.58 -19.39
C PRO A 39 -16.76 12.79 -19.21
N PRO A 40 -15.92 12.45 -20.21
CA PRO A 40 -14.47 12.56 -20.08
C PRO A 40 -14.00 13.97 -19.74
N ARG A 41 -13.06 14.09 -18.79
CA ARG A 41 -12.51 15.37 -18.29
C ARG A 41 -11.00 15.47 -18.54
N PRO A 42 -10.55 15.68 -19.79
CA PRO A 42 -9.14 15.57 -20.17
C PRO A 42 -8.23 16.55 -19.41
N THR A 43 -8.69 17.77 -19.13
CA THR A 43 -7.91 18.76 -18.36
C THR A 43 -7.71 18.34 -16.92
N GLU A 44 -8.74 17.76 -16.27
CA GLU A 44 -8.63 17.24 -14.91
C GLU A 44 -7.74 15.99 -14.86
N ALA A 45 -7.90 15.08 -15.85
CA ALA A 45 -7.04 13.91 -15.98
C ALA A 45 -5.56 14.29 -16.18
N PHE A 46 -5.26 15.30 -17.00
CA PHE A 46 -3.90 15.80 -17.19
C PHE A 46 -3.33 16.41 -15.89
N LYS A 47 -4.11 17.24 -15.19
CA LYS A 47 -3.71 17.80 -13.89
C LYS A 47 -3.48 16.71 -12.85
N TRP A 48 -4.30 15.66 -12.84
CA TRP A 48 -4.12 14.54 -11.93
C TRP A 48 -2.87 13.73 -12.29
N LEU A 49 -2.59 13.50 -13.57
CA LEU A 49 -1.40 12.76 -14.01
C LEU A 49 -0.09 13.45 -13.63
N PHE A 50 0.01 14.76 -13.88
CA PHE A 50 1.27 15.51 -13.79
C PHE A 50 1.34 16.53 -12.64
N GLY A 51 0.24 16.74 -11.89
CA GLY A 51 0.17 17.70 -10.79
C GLY A 51 0.81 17.23 -9.49
N PHE A 52 0.84 18.13 -8.50
CA PHE A 52 1.33 17.86 -7.15
C PHE A 52 0.29 18.27 -6.09
N PRO A 53 -0.18 17.34 -5.25
CA PRO A 53 -0.03 15.89 -5.39
C PRO A 53 -0.85 15.34 -6.57
N GLY A 54 -0.36 14.29 -7.21
CA GLY A 54 -1.00 13.64 -8.35
C GLY A 54 -0.52 12.20 -8.51
N TYR A 55 -0.83 11.60 -9.66
CA TYR A 55 -0.42 10.23 -9.99
C TYR A 55 1.10 10.09 -10.02
N LEU A 56 1.83 10.96 -10.74
CA LEU A 56 3.28 10.84 -10.81
C LEU A 56 3.98 11.40 -9.55
N PHE A 57 3.54 12.56 -9.06
CA PHE A 57 4.29 13.30 -8.05
C PHE A 57 3.62 13.31 -6.67
N PRO A 58 4.41 13.20 -5.58
CA PRO A 58 5.87 12.96 -5.58
C PRO A 58 6.24 11.47 -5.67
N TRP A 59 5.35 10.60 -5.22
CA TRP A 59 5.74 9.26 -4.78
C TRP A 59 6.19 8.34 -5.92
N ASN A 60 5.44 8.29 -7.03
CA ASN A 60 5.80 7.41 -8.13
C ASN A 60 7.13 7.81 -8.77
N VAL A 61 7.40 9.10 -8.92
CA VAL A 61 8.72 9.57 -9.38
C VAL A 61 9.83 9.19 -8.41
N ILE A 62 9.61 9.31 -7.10
CA ILE A 62 10.60 8.87 -6.09
C ILE A 62 10.89 7.38 -6.25
N TYR A 63 9.88 6.53 -6.42
CA TYR A 63 10.07 5.09 -6.60
C TYR A 63 10.73 4.74 -7.94
N MET A 64 10.42 5.46 -9.02
CA MET A 64 11.09 5.32 -10.31
C MET A 64 12.58 5.65 -10.22
N ILE A 65 12.93 6.72 -9.49
CA ILE A 65 14.32 7.09 -9.23
C ILE A 65 15.00 5.99 -8.43
N ILE A 66 14.39 5.50 -7.34
CA ILE A 66 14.95 4.42 -6.53
C ILE A 66 15.19 3.16 -7.36
N ALA A 67 14.23 2.75 -8.20
CA ALA A 67 14.38 1.60 -9.09
C ALA A 67 15.50 1.80 -10.11
N THR A 68 15.61 2.99 -10.68
CA THR A 68 16.67 3.33 -11.64
C THR A 68 18.05 3.31 -10.97
N LEU A 69 18.19 3.91 -9.78
CA LEU A 69 19.43 3.89 -9.02
C LEU A 69 19.80 2.46 -8.60
N THR A 70 18.82 1.66 -8.21
CA THR A 70 19.03 0.25 -7.86
C THR A 70 19.58 -0.53 -9.04
N TRP A 71 18.98 -0.39 -10.21
CA TRP A 71 19.46 -1.05 -11.43
C TRP A 71 20.89 -0.64 -11.81
N ASN A 72 21.21 0.65 -11.73
CA ASN A 72 22.51 1.14 -12.21
C ASN A 72 23.66 0.94 -11.21
N TYR A 73 23.37 0.89 -9.91
CA TYR A 73 24.42 0.92 -8.87
C TYR A 73 24.38 -0.22 -7.86
N LEU A 74 23.21 -0.83 -7.63
CA LEU A 74 23.02 -1.81 -6.55
C LEU A 74 22.62 -3.20 -7.06
N GLN A 75 22.40 -3.33 -8.36
CA GLN A 75 22.06 -4.60 -9.00
C GLN A 75 23.35 -5.33 -9.40
N PRO A 76 23.56 -6.58 -8.95
CA PRO A 76 24.63 -7.41 -9.46
C PRO A 76 24.59 -7.51 -11.00
N PRO A 77 25.74 -7.50 -11.69
CA PRO A 77 25.79 -7.65 -13.14
C PRO A 77 25.06 -8.91 -13.58
N LEU A 78 24.25 -8.82 -14.66
CA LEU A 78 23.48 -9.97 -15.15
C LEU A 78 24.36 -11.18 -15.47
N SER A 79 25.60 -10.97 -15.90
CA SER A 79 26.57 -12.05 -16.14
C SER A 79 26.88 -12.90 -14.91
N GLN A 80 26.70 -12.37 -13.69
CA GLN A 80 26.86 -13.12 -12.44
C GLN A 80 25.57 -13.87 -12.03
N CYS A 81 24.44 -13.55 -12.65
CA CYS A 81 23.12 -14.05 -12.26
C CYS A 81 22.62 -15.20 -13.16
N VAL A 82 23.46 -15.73 -14.04
CA VAL A 82 23.12 -16.86 -14.94
C VAL A 82 22.83 -18.13 -14.14
N GLU A 83 23.62 -18.39 -13.10
CA GLU A 83 23.43 -19.50 -12.17
C GLU A 83 23.03 -18.98 -10.78
N PHE A 84 22.23 -19.76 -10.05
CA PHE A 84 21.91 -19.44 -8.66
C PHE A 84 23.15 -19.59 -7.79
N GLN A 85 23.66 -18.46 -7.29
CA GLN A 85 24.81 -18.43 -6.40
C GLN A 85 24.48 -17.59 -5.17
N ALA A 86 24.95 -18.06 -4.00
CA ALA A 86 24.63 -17.45 -2.72
C ALA A 86 25.12 -15.99 -2.60
N ASN A 87 26.22 -15.63 -3.26
CA ASN A 87 26.81 -14.29 -3.23
C ASN A 87 25.86 -13.20 -3.73
N TRP A 88 25.34 -13.33 -4.97
CA TRP A 88 24.50 -12.31 -5.58
C TRP A 88 23.07 -12.36 -5.02
N ILE A 89 22.57 -13.55 -4.68
CA ILE A 89 21.27 -13.71 -4.00
C ILE A 89 21.31 -13.02 -2.64
N PHE A 90 22.36 -13.24 -1.86
CA PHE A 90 22.52 -12.59 -0.56
C PHE A 90 22.71 -11.08 -0.69
N ALA A 91 23.42 -10.62 -1.73
CA ALA A 91 23.54 -9.19 -2.01
C ALA A 91 22.17 -8.53 -2.27
N ILE A 92 21.32 -9.15 -3.10
CA ILE A 92 19.94 -8.68 -3.34
C ILE A 92 19.12 -8.73 -2.05
N TYR A 93 19.23 -9.81 -1.27
CA TYR A 93 18.54 -9.93 0.02
C TYR A 93 18.90 -8.79 0.98
N VAL A 94 20.19 -8.56 1.23
CA VAL A 94 20.67 -7.51 2.14
C VAL A 94 20.24 -6.13 1.64
N ARG A 95 20.36 -5.87 0.33
CA ARG A 95 19.93 -4.61 -0.27
C ARG A 95 18.43 -4.37 -0.04
N ASN A 96 17.59 -5.36 -0.34
CA ASN A 96 16.13 -5.25 -0.18
C ASN A 96 15.75 -5.04 1.29
N GLN A 97 16.36 -5.78 2.21
CA GLN A 97 16.15 -5.60 3.65
C GLN A 97 16.57 -4.20 4.12
N ALA A 98 17.75 -3.71 3.69
CA ALA A 98 18.22 -2.39 4.05
C ALA A 98 17.26 -1.30 3.54
N MET A 99 16.83 -1.38 2.28
CA MET A 99 15.88 -0.42 1.71
C MET A 99 14.53 -0.45 2.41
N LEU A 100 13.98 -1.64 2.69
CA LEU A 100 12.74 -1.79 3.44
C LEU A 100 12.87 -1.15 4.83
N VAL A 101 13.90 -1.53 5.59
CA VAL A 101 14.11 -1.01 6.94
C VAL A 101 14.27 0.50 6.94
N ILE A 102 15.07 1.07 6.03
CA ILE A 102 15.28 2.52 5.95
C ILE A 102 13.96 3.25 5.64
N ILE A 103 13.24 2.82 4.60
CA ILE A 103 12.05 3.52 4.12
C ILE A 103 10.91 3.43 5.14
N VAL A 104 10.65 2.23 5.66
CA VAL A 104 9.56 2.03 6.64
C VAL A 104 9.89 2.69 7.98
N SER A 105 11.15 2.62 8.42
CA SER A 105 11.59 3.28 9.65
C SER A 105 11.54 4.80 9.54
N ALA A 106 11.83 5.40 8.37
CA ALA A 106 11.72 6.85 8.21
C ALA A 106 10.31 7.36 8.54
N TRP A 107 9.28 6.67 8.03
CA TRP A 107 7.89 6.94 8.39
C TRP A 107 7.60 6.68 9.87
N HIS A 108 8.03 5.52 10.38
CA HIS A 108 7.75 5.11 11.75
C HIS A 108 8.39 6.05 12.77
N LEU A 109 9.68 6.36 12.63
CA LEU A 109 10.40 7.25 13.53
C LEU A 109 9.78 8.63 13.54
N LYS A 110 9.48 9.20 12.36
CA LYS A 110 8.94 10.56 12.25
C LYS A 110 7.55 10.70 12.87
N LEU A 111 6.62 9.78 12.54
CA LEU A 111 5.21 9.92 12.89
C LEU A 111 4.79 9.15 14.15
N TRP A 112 5.45 8.04 14.48
CA TRP A 112 5.05 7.15 15.57
C TRP A 112 5.99 7.19 16.77
N SER A 113 7.31 7.24 16.55
CA SER A 113 8.28 7.29 17.66
C SER A 113 8.45 8.71 18.18
N PHE A 114 8.82 9.65 17.30
CA PHE A 114 9.01 11.06 17.64
C PHE A 114 7.70 11.83 17.71
N LYS A 115 6.60 11.27 17.17
CA LYS A 115 5.26 11.87 17.16
C LYS A 115 5.30 13.33 16.71
N SER A 116 6.06 13.61 15.65
CA SER A 116 6.42 14.99 15.26
C SER A 116 5.25 15.91 14.90
N GLN A 117 4.07 15.35 14.59
CA GLN A 117 2.82 16.11 14.42
C GLN A 117 1.71 15.71 15.41
N GLY A 118 2.07 15.04 16.52
CA GLY A 118 1.14 14.56 17.52
C GLY A 118 0.03 13.69 16.91
N LEU A 119 -1.21 14.02 17.21
CA LEU A 119 -2.39 13.37 16.64
C LEU A 119 -2.93 14.07 15.38
N LYS A 120 -2.35 15.22 14.99
CA LYS A 120 -2.84 16.01 13.86
C LYS A 120 -2.85 15.18 12.59
N PHE A 121 -4.01 15.08 11.93
CA PHE A 121 -4.27 14.24 10.75
C PHE A 121 -4.15 12.72 10.97
N LYS A 122 -3.99 12.25 12.21
CA LYS A 122 -3.97 10.84 12.56
C LYS A 122 -5.40 10.31 12.64
N TYR A 123 -5.69 9.22 11.94
CA TYR A 123 -7.05 8.67 11.87
C TYR A 123 -7.55 8.08 13.19
N THR A 124 -6.65 7.53 14.00
CA THR A 124 -6.96 6.93 15.30
C THR A 124 -6.18 7.64 16.41
N SER A 125 -6.70 7.69 17.63
CA SER A 125 -5.94 8.20 18.79
C SER A 125 -4.90 7.20 19.31
N ASP A 126 -5.07 5.91 19.01
CA ASP A 126 -4.25 4.83 19.54
C ASP A 126 -2.81 4.84 19.02
N TRP A 127 -1.83 4.58 19.88
CA TRP A 127 -0.44 4.33 19.47
C TRP A 127 -0.15 2.82 19.35
N VAL A 128 1.10 2.44 19.10
CA VAL A 128 1.53 1.04 18.97
C VAL A 128 1.05 0.23 20.17
N ALA A 129 0.36 -0.89 19.90
CA ALA A 129 -0.16 -1.74 20.95
C ALA A 129 0.94 -2.61 21.59
N THR A 130 1.05 -2.54 22.92
CA THR A 130 1.93 -3.37 23.75
C THR A 130 1.11 -4.21 24.75
N GLY A 131 1.67 -5.34 25.19
CA GLY A 131 1.01 -6.27 26.12
C GLY A 131 -0.19 -7.03 25.53
N LYS A 132 -0.32 -7.10 24.19
CA LYS A 132 -1.46 -7.76 23.52
C LYS A 132 -1.05 -9.12 22.95
N ARG A 133 -1.65 -10.20 23.49
CA ARG A 133 -1.39 -11.61 23.11
C ARG A 133 -1.59 -11.97 21.63
N LYS A 134 -2.30 -11.14 20.86
CA LYS A 134 -2.53 -11.40 19.43
C LYS A 134 -1.28 -11.17 18.55
N PHE A 135 -0.29 -10.44 19.06
CA PHE A 135 0.97 -10.13 18.38
C PHE A 135 2.13 -10.97 18.92
N LEU A 136 3.08 -11.31 18.07
CA LEU A 136 4.35 -11.91 18.48
C LEU A 136 5.02 -11.04 19.56
N TRP A 137 5.56 -11.71 20.58
CA TRP A 137 6.15 -11.08 21.78
C TRP A 137 5.23 -10.06 22.48
N ASN A 138 3.91 -10.19 22.31
CA ASN A 138 2.91 -9.26 22.84
C ASN A 138 3.10 -7.80 22.41
N ASN A 139 3.84 -7.54 21.31
CA ASN A 139 4.17 -6.19 20.85
C ASN A 139 3.91 -6.06 19.35
N GLN A 140 3.01 -5.16 18.99
CA GLN A 140 2.60 -4.92 17.60
C GLN A 140 3.78 -4.53 16.71
N LEU A 141 4.72 -3.71 17.19
CA LEU A 141 5.87 -3.29 16.39
C LEU A 141 6.78 -4.47 16.08
N TYR A 142 7.06 -5.32 17.06
CA TYR A 142 7.95 -6.47 16.86
C TYR A 142 7.34 -7.51 15.94
N ASP A 143 6.05 -7.80 16.11
CA ASP A 143 5.29 -8.66 15.20
C ASP A 143 5.34 -8.14 13.76
N ASN A 144 5.05 -6.85 13.58
CA ASN A 144 5.00 -6.24 12.26
C ASN A 144 6.37 -6.17 11.57
N VAL A 145 7.44 -5.85 12.31
CA VAL A 145 8.82 -5.88 11.79
C VAL A 145 9.20 -7.31 11.42
N PHE A 146 8.88 -8.30 12.25
CA PHE A 146 9.16 -9.69 11.97
C PHE A 146 8.49 -10.17 10.67
N TRP A 147 7.17 -9.98 10.54
CA TRP A 147 6.46 -10.43 9.34
C TRP A 147 6.89 -9.67 8.08
N SER A 148 7.13 -8.37 8.20
CA SER A 148 7.60 -7.55 7.07
C SER A 148 8.99 -7.96 6.60
N CYS A 149 9.95 -8.15 7.50
CA CYS A 149 11.33 -8.45 7.13
C CYS A 149 11.53 -9.94 6.84
N VAL A 150 11.12 -10.82 7.74
CA VAL A 150 11.40 -12.26 7.65
C VAL A 150 10.56 -12.91 6.56
N SER A 151 9.28 -12.57 6.45
CA SER A 151 8.43 -13.12 5.38
C SER A 151 8.42 -12.21 4.16
N GLY A 152 8.00 -10.95 4.31
CA GLY A 152 7.81 -10.04 3.18
C GLY A 152 9.09 -9.77 2.40
N GLY A 153 10.17 -9.38 3.10
CA GLY A 153 11.47 -9.11 2.50
C GLY A 153 12.07 -10.35 1.83
N THR A 154 11.95 -11.52 2.44
CA THR A 154 12.43 -12.79 1.84
C THR A 154 11.67 -13.14 0.57
N ILE A 155 10.33 -13.07 0.58
CA ILE A 155 9.51 -13.41 -0.59
C ILE A 155 9.68 -12.39 -1.71
N TRP A 156 9.78 -11.10 -1.37
CA TRP A 156 10.14 -10.06 -2.32
C TRP A 156 11.48 -10.37 -3.00
N THR A 157 12.52 -10.67 -2.21
CA THR A 157 13.83 -11.07 -2.75
C THR A 157 13.73 -12.32 -3.61
N ALA A 158 12.95 -13.33 -3.24
CA ALA A 158 12.79 -14.55 -4.03
C ALA A 158 12.18 -14.26 -5.41
N TYR A 159 11.14 -13.42 -5.49
CA TYR A 159 10.59 -12.97 -6.76
C TYR A 159 11.65 -12.24 -7.59
N GLU A 160 12.37 -11.31 -6.98
CA GLU A 160 13.36 -10.53 -7.71
C GLU A 160 14.52 -11.39 -8.23
N VAL A 161 15.03 -12.30 -7.40
CA VAL A 161 16.06 -13.28 -7.77
C VAL A 161 15.62 -14.13 -8.96
N LEU A 162 14.38 -14.62 -8.95
CA LEU A 162 13.80 -15.37 -10.07
C LEU A 162 13.76 -14.52 -11.34
N MET A 163 13.33 -13.26 -11.25
CA MET A 163 13.25 -12.37 -12.41
C MET A 163 14.62 -12.02 -12.97
N ILE A 164 15.59 -11.68 -12.11
CA ILE A 164 16.95 -11.32 -12.51
C ILE A 164 17.65 -12.52 -13.15
N TRP A 165 17.50 -13.72 -12.59
CA TRP A 165 17.98 -14.96 -13.21
C TRP A 165 17.36 -15.18 -14.59
N ALA A 166 16.05 -14.97 -14.72
CA ALA A 166 15.35 -15.13 -16.00
C ALA A 166 15.83 -14.10 -17.05
N TYR A 167 16.10 -12.85 -16.65
CA TYR A 167 16.70 -11.85 -17.54
C TYR A 167 18.13 -12.21 -17.92
N ALA A 168 18.95 -12.69 -16.97
CA ALA A 168 20.34 -13.08 -17.21
C ALA A 168 20.48 -14.26 -18.17
N ASN A 169 19.49 -15.16 -18.19
CA ASN A 169 19.43 -16.32 -19.08
C ASN A 169 18.61 -16.05 -20.35
N GLU A 170 18.18 -14.81 -20.59
CA GLU A 170 17.36 -14.43 -21.74
C GLU A 170 16.05 -15.25 -21.87
N ILE A 171 15.53 -15.77 -20.75
CA ILE A 171 14.29 -16.57 -20.69
C ILE A 171 13.05 -15.67 -20.86
N ILE A 172 13.12 -14.44 -20.35
CA ILE A 172 12.04 -13.45 -20.46
C ILE A 172 12.47 -12.26 -21.33
N PRO A 173 11.49 -11.58 -21.98
CA PRO A 173 11.83 -10.60 -22.99
C PRO A 173 12.47 -9.35 -22.39
N TYR A 174 13.62 -8.97 -22.92
CA TYR A 174 14.35 -7.76 -22.58
C TYR A 174 14.08 -6.66 -23.63
N ILE A 175 13.83 -5.43 -23.18
CA ILE A 175 13.77 -4.26 -24.08
C ILE A 175 14.99 -3.36 -23.85
N ASP A 176 15.59 -2.87 -24.93
CA ASP A 176 16.55 -1.78 -24.87
C ASP A 176 15.81 -0.44 -24.95
N TRP A 177 16.00 0.40 -23.93
CA TRP A 177 15.39 1.72 -23.86
C TRP A 177 15.87 2.65 -24.98
N ARG A 178 17.08 2.43 -25.53
CA ARG A 178 17.60 3.23 -26.65
C ARG A 178 16.86 2.95 -27.95
N GLN A 179 16.41 1.71 -28.12
CA GLN A 179 15.68 1.28 -29.31
C GLN A 179 14.19 1.63 -29.20
N ARG A 180 13.62 1.60 -27.99
CA ARG A 180 12.19 1.86 -27.75
C ARG A 180 11.95 2.84 -26.58
N PRO A 181 12.43 4.10 -26.68
CA PRO A 181 12.38 5.04 -25.57
C PRO A 181 10.95 5.41 -25.15
N VAL A 182 10.03 5.58 -26.11
CA VAL A 182 8.63 5.90 -25.81
C VAL A 182 7.95 4.74 -25.07
N TYR A 183 8.14 3.51 -25.54
CA TYR A 183 7.58 2.33 -24.87
C TYR A 183 8.15 2.15 -23.46
N PHE A 184 9.45 2.36 -23.29
CA PHE A 184 10.09 2.35 -21.98
C PHE A 184 9.43 3.36 -21.02
N LEU A 185 9.28 4.61 -21.44
CA LEU A 185 8.67 5.65 -20.59
C LEU A 185 7.20 5.37 -20.27
N VAL A 186 6.41 4.96 -21.26
CA VAL A 186 5.00 4.61 -21.05
C VAL A 186 4.88 3.42 -20.09
N MET A 187 5.69 2.39 -20.29
CA MET A 187 5.69 1.21 -19.42
C MET A 187 6.04 1.60 -17.98
N LEU A 188 7.10 2.40 -17.78
CA LEU A 188 7.50 2.88 -16.46
C LEU A 188 6.38 3.65 -15.74
N CYS A 189 5.69 4.56 -16.45
CA CYS A 189 4.55 5.29 -15.92
C CYS A 189 3.34 4.39 -15.65
N SER A 190 3.17 3.29 -16.39
CA SER A 190 2.02 2.37 -16.27
C SER A 190 2.15 1.34 -15.15
N ILE A 191 3.36 1.11 -14.60
CA ILE A 191 3.58 0.10 -13.54
C ILE A 191 2.64 0.29 -12.35
N GLN A 192 2.41 1.54 -11.94
CA GLN A 192 1.50 1.78 -10.84
C GLN A 192 0.05 1.40 -11.18
N MET A 193 -0.40 1.68 -12.41
CA MET A 193 -1.74 1.29 -12.85
C MET A 193 -1.93 -0.23 -12.86
N TRP A 194 -0.92 -0.97 -13.33
CA TRP A 194 -0.89 -2.43 -13.22
C TRP A 194 -0.97 -2.89 -11.77
N ARG A 195 -0.23 -2.22 -10.88
CA ARG A 195 -0.21 -2.55 -9.46
C ARG A 195 -1.52 -2.31 -8.74
N LEU A 196 -2.19 -1.21 -9.05
CA LEU A 196 -3.54 -0.92 -8.54
C LEU A 196 -4.55 -1.95 -9.02
N PHE A 197 -4.47 -2.34 -10.29
CA PHE A 197 -5.29 -3.41 -10.85
C PHE A 197 -5.08 -4.73 -10.12
N HIS A 198 -3.83 -5.18 -10.06
CA HIS A 198 -3.47 -6.43 -9.41
C HIS A 198 -3.86 -6.43 -7.92
N PHE A 199 -3.58 -5.33 -7.22
CA PHE A 199 -3.90 -5.18 -5.80
C PHE A 199 -5.40 -5.32 -5.54
N TYR A 200 -6.27 -4.64 -6.29
CA TYR A 200 -7.72 -4.74 -6.10
C TYR A 200 -8.22 -6.20 -6.17
N TRP A 201 -7.84 -6.93 -7.21
CA TRP A 201 -8.32 -8.30 -7.44
C TRP A 201 -7.76 -9.27 -6.41
N ASN A 202 -6.47 -9.18 -6.12
CA ASN A 202 -5.84 -10.07 -5.15
C ASN A 202 -6.29 -9.76 -3.72
N HIS A 203 -6.47 -8.50 -3.37
CA HIS A 203 -6.98 -8.10 -2.06
C HIS A 203 -8.42 -8.58 -1.88
N ARG A 204 -9.29 -8.39 -2.88
CA ARG A 204 -10.65 -8.93 -2.84
C ARG A 204 -10.67 -10.46 -2.74
N LEU A 205 -9.77 -11.16 -3.44
CA LEU A 205 -9.59 -12.62 -3.30
C LEU A 205 -9.16 -13.01 -1.88
N LEU A 206 -8.22 -12.27 -1.29
CA LEU A 206 -7.72 -12.51 0.06
C LEU A 206 -8.79 -12.31 1.14
N HIS A 207 -9.81 -11.49 0.87
CA HIS A 207 -11.00 -11.35 1.73
C HIS A 207 -12.05 -12.44 1.56
N TRP A 208 -11.88 -13.34 0.59
CA TRP A 208 -12.72 -14.52 0.54
C TRP A 208 -12.45 -15.42 1.75
N ARG A 209 -13.51 -16.00 2.33
CA ARG A 209 -13.52 -16.70 3.64
C ARG A 209 -12.34 -17.66 3.85
N LEU A 210 -11.94 -18.41 2.82
CA LEU A 210 -10.81 -19.33 2.90
C LEU A 210 -9.48 -18.58 3.04
N PHE A 211 -9.15 -17.72 2.08
CA PHE A 211 -7.90 -16.96 2.07
C PHE A 211 -7.78 -16.01 3.25
N TYR A 212 -8.89 -15.45 3.71
CA TYR A 212 -8.90 -14.59 4.89
C TYR A 212 -8.42 -15.36 6.12
N LYS A 213 -8.99 -16.54 6.35
CA LYS A 213 -8.66 -17.36 7.53
C LYS A 213 -7.23 -17.89 7.51
N VAL A 214 -6.70 -18.25 6.34
CA VAL A 214 -5.37 -18.87 6.24
C VAL A 214 -4.23 -17.88 6.04
N ALA A 215 -4.52 -16.67 5.55
CA ALA A 215 -3.48 -15.70 5.21
C ALA A 215 -3.81 -14.28 5.69
N HIS A 216 -4.94 -13.72 5.25
CA HIS A 216 -5.19 -12.28 5.37
C HIS A 216 -5.54 -11.79 6.79
N TYR A 217 -6.01 -12.68 7.67
CA TYR A 217 -6.33 -12.34 9.06
C TYR A 217 -5.14 -11.73 9.81
N LEU A 218 -3.90 -12.11 9.45
CA LEU A 218 -2.68 -11.66 10.10
C LEU A 218 -2.48 -10.16 9.87
N HIS A 219 -2.60 -9.73 8.62
CA HIS A 219 -2.58 -8.32 8.24
C HIS A 219 -3.64 -7.54 9.03
N HIS A 220 -4.86 -8.08 9.06
CA HIS A 220 -6.02 -7.51 9.74
C HIS A 220 -5.99 -7.56 11.28
N LYS A 221 -4.98 -8.17 11.90
CA LYS A 221 -4.72 -7.97 13.34
C LYS A 221 -4.41 -6.50 13.65
N ASN A 222 -3.90 -5.76 12.67
CA ASN A 222 -3.47 -4.37 12.75
C ASN A 222 -4.60 -3.35 12.48
N ILE A 223 -5.68 -3.37 13.26
CA ILE A 223 -6.75 -2.36 13.16
C ILE A 223 -6.21 -0.92 13.30
N ASN A 224 -5.27 -0.73 14.23
CA ASN A 224 -4.49 0.51 14.32
C ASN A 224 -3.27 0.39 13.41
N ILE A 225 -3.45 0.76 12.14
CA ILE A 225 -2.39 0.65 11.13
C ILE A 225 -1.27 1.65 11.42
N GLY A 226 -0.04 1.17 11.31
CA GLY A 226 1.18 1.97 11.31
C GLY A 226 2.13 1.54 10.18
N PRO A 227 3.23 2.25 9.89
CA PRO A 227 4.07 1.99 8.72
C PRO A 227 4.53 0.53 8.58
N TRP A 228 4.95 -0.08 9.69
CA TRP A 228 5.38 -1.49 9.71
C TRP A 228 4.24 -2.50 9.53
N SER A 229 2.97 -2.10 9.74
CA SER A 229 1.84 -3.01 9.53
C SER A 229 1.53 -3.28 8.05
N GLY A 230 2.05 -2.45 7.13
CA GLY A 230 1.73 -2.55 5.71
C GLY A 230 2.13 -3.88 5.07
N LEU A 231 3.33 -4.39 5.40
CA LEU A 231 3.81 -5.73 4.97
C LEU A 231 3.77 -6.75 6.12
N ALA A 232 3.08 -6.47 7.21
CA ALA A 232 2.87 -7.45 8.26
C ALA A 232 1.80 -8.45 7.83
N MET A 233 2.17 -9.36 6.92
CA MET A 233 1.27 -10.31 6.28
C MET A 233 1.77 -11.75 6.45
N HIS A 234 0.86 -12.71 6.25
CA HIS A 234 1.22 -14.12 6.21
C HIS A 234 2.04 -14.45 4.95
N PRO A 235 2.97 -15.43 4.95
CA PRO A 235 3.73 -15.81 3.76
C PRO A 235 2.90 -16.11 2.51
N ILE A 236 1.75 -16.77 2.65
CA ILE A 236 0.82 -17.03 1.53
C ILE A 236 0.32 -15.72 0.92
N GLU A 237 -0.01 -14.73 1.75
CA GLU A 237 -0.43 -13.42 1.28
C GLU A 237 0.72 -12.70 0.58
N HIS A 238 1.95 -12.75 1.09
CA HIS A 238 3.12 -12.19 0.41
C HIS A 238 3.36 -12.81 -0.97
N ILE A 239 3.20 -14.13 -1.13
CA ILE A 239 3.31 -14.80 -2.43
C ILE A 239 2.27 -14.23 -3.40
N ILE A 240 1.00 -14.14 -2.98
CA ILE A 240 -0.08 -13.58 -3.80
C ILE A 240 0.17 -12.09 -4.09
N TYR A 241 0.62 -11.31 -3.10
CA TYR A 241 0.84 -9.88 -3.20
C TYR A 241 2.01 -9.52 -4.14
N PHE A 242 3.15 -10.18 -4.02
CA PHE A 242 4.31 -9.94 -4.89
C PHE A 242 4.19 -10.59 -6.27
N SER A 243 3.17 -11.43 -6.52
CA SER A 243 2.91 -12.00 -7.84
C SER A 243 2.67 -10.96 -8.96
N CYS A 244 2.41 -9.71 -8.61
CA CYS A 244 2.35 -8.59 -9.57
C CYS A 244 3.62 -8.46 -10.41
N ILE A 245 4.76 -8.91 -9.90
CA ILE A 245 6.05 -8.91 -10.58
C ILE A 245 6.05 -9.85 -11.80
N LEU A 246 5.23 -10.91 -11.79
CA LEU A 246 5.22 -11.91 -12.86
C LEU A 246 4.68 -11.39 -14.20
N ILE A 247 4.04 -10.22 -14.24
CA ILE A 247 3.58 -9.61 -15.49
C ILE A 247 4.71 -9.47 -16.53
N HIS A 248 5.94 -9.31 -16.07
CA HIS A 248 7.12 -9.12 -16.92
C HIS A 248 7.54 -10.39 -17.67
N TRP A 249 6.97 -11.56 -17.33
CA TRP A 249 7.07 -12.76 -18.17
C TRP A 249 6.21 -12.66 -19.44
N ALA A 250 5.08 -11.96 -19.36
CA ALA A 250 4.13 -11.82 -20.46
C ALA A 250 4.32 -10.50 -21.23
N VAL A 251 4.71 -9.43 -20.55
CA VAL A 251 4.88 -8.10 -21.12
C VAL A 251 6.37 -7.77 -21.21
N PRO A 252 6.95 -7.67 -22.42
CA PRO A 252 8.35 -7.32 -22.60
C PRO A 252 8.72 -6.04 -21.86
N SER A 253 9.75 -6.12 -21.01
CA SER A 253 10.09 -4.97 -20.17
C SER A 253 11.57 -4.95 -19.83
N HIS A 254 12.10 -3.75 -19.60
CA HIS A 254 13.45 -3.57 -19.07
C HIS A 254 13.46 -3.90 -17.57
N PRO A 255 14.55 -4.44 -16.99
CA PRO A 255 14.64 -4.76 -15.57
C PRO A 255 14.31 -3.60 -14.60
N ILE A 256 14.52 -2.34 -15.02
CA ILE A 256 14.06 -1.16 -14.27
C ILE A 256 12.54 -1.19 -14.01
N HIS A 257 11.73 -1.64 -14.97
CA HIS A 257 10.27 -1.78 -14.78
C HIS A 257 9.94 -2.82 -13.73
N MET A 258 10.64 -3.97 -13.77
CA MET A 258 10.51 -5.03 -12.79
C MET A 258 10.90 -4.55 -11.39
N LEU A 259 12.03 -3.85 -11.27
CA LEU A 259 12.46 -3.25 -10.01
C LEU A 259 11.50 -2.17 -9.53
N MET A 260 10.95 -1.33 -10.41
CA MET A 260 9.91 -0.36 -10.06
C MET A 260 8.68 -1.07 -9.50
N ASN A 261 8.24 -2.14 -10.15
CA ASN A 261 7.10 -2.95 -9.71
C ASN A 261 7.36 -3.57 -8.32
N ALA A 262 8.53 -4.18 -8.13
CA ALA A 262 8.93 -4.82 -6.88
C ALA A 262 9.13 -3.81 -5.74
N HIS A 263 9.84 -2.70 -5.97
CA HIS A 263 10.03 -1.62 -5.00
C HIS A 263 8.73 -0.95 -4.61
N HIS A 264 7.88 -0.65 -5.58
CA HIS A 264 6.56 -0.11 -5.30
C HIS A 264 5.77 -1.09 -4.42
N ALA A 265 6.00 -2.42 -4.54
CA ALA A 265 5.29 -3.45 -3.77
C ALA A 265 5.79 -3.49 -2.35
N ALA A 266 7.10 -3.33 -2.18
CA ALA A 266 7.73 -3.31 -0.88
C ALA A 266 7.45 -2.01 -0.10
N PHE A 267 7.42 -0.85 -0.77
CA PHE A 267 7.50 0.45 -0.09
C PHE A 267 6.15 1.13 0.14
N THR A 268 5.24 1.05 -0.83
CA THR A 268 3.95 1.76 -0.72
C THR A 268 3.03 1.25 0.38
N PRO A 269 3.05 -0.03 0.80
CA PRO A 269 2.27 -0.43 1.97
C PRO A 269 2.63 0.39 3.21
N ALA A 270 3.91 0.71 3.44
CA ALA A 270 4.28 1.53 4.58
C ALA A 270 3.70 2.95 4.51
N GLN A 271 3.67 3.55 3.31
CA GLN A 271 3.03 4.84 3.07
C GLN A 271 1.51 4.76 3.27
N GLY A 272 0.84 3.78 2.67
CA GLY A 272 -0.61 3.58 2.79
C GLY A 272 -1.08 3.24 4.20
N HIS A 273 -0.16 2.76 5.06
CA HIS A 273 -0.45 2.36 6.44
C HIS A 273 0.12 3.31 7.48
N VAL A 274 0.61 4.51 7.11
CA VAL A 274 1.18 5.41 8.12
C VAL A 274 0.20 5.80 9.22
N GLY A 275 -1.12 5.70 8.99
CA GLY A 275 -2.17 6.08 9.95
C GLY A 275 -2.47 7.58 10.00
N PHE A 276 -1.91 8.35 9.07
CA PHE A 276 -2.08 9.80 8.93
C PHE A 276 -2.45 10.16 7.49
N GLU A 277 -3.37 11.10 7.29
CA GLU A 277 -3.74 11.57 5.94
C GLU A 277 -2.54 12.21 5.21
N LYS A 278 -1.72 12.95 5.94
CA LYS A 278 -0.60 13.69 5.37
C LYS A 278 0.52 13.93 6.38
N LEU A 279 1.72 14.04 5.84
CA LEU A 279 2.91 14.50 6.56
C LEU A 279 3.01 16.01 6.46
N THR A 280 3.08 16.70 7.60
CA THR A 280 3.29 18.16 7.63
C THR A 280 4.79 18.49 7.56
N ILE A 281 5.17 19.39 6.66
CA ILE A 281 6.53 19.91 6.49
C ILE A 281 6.51 21.41 6.77
N ASN A 282 7.30 21.86 7.75
CA ASN A 282 7.50 23.27 8.07
C ASN A 282 6.18 24.08 8.20
N GLY A 283 5.20 23.53 8.93
CA GLY A 283 3.93 24.19 9.27
C GLY A 283 2.88 24.20 8.16
N ASN A 284 3.20 24.74 6.99
CA ASN A 284 2.22 25.02 5.93
C ASN A 284 2.32 24.10 4.71
N ALA A 285 3.46 23.43 4.49
CA ALA A 285 3.58 22.46 3.41
C ALA A 285 3.16 21.07 3.90
N SER A 286 2.63 20.25 3.01
CA SER A 286 2.29 18.86 3.34
C SER A 286 2.49 17.94 2.15
N ILE A 287 2.85 16.69 2.45
CA ILE A 287 2.94 15.62 1.46
C ILE A 287 1.86 14.57 1.80
N PRO A 288 1.10 14.07 0.80
CA PRO A 288 0.13 12.99 1.04
C PRO A 288 0.81 11.77 1.66
N ALA A 289 0.14 11.09 2.58
CA ALA A 289 0.66 9.88 3.19
C ALA A 289 -0.31 8.70 3.00
N ALA A 290 -1.09 8.32 4.01
CA ALA A 290 -2.10 7.27 3.89
C ALA A 290 -3.43 7.81 3.36
N SER A 291 -4.28 6.93 2.83
CA SER A 291 -5.61 7.28 2.36
C SER A 291 -6.67 6.96 3.44
N TYR A 292 -7.65 7.85 3.60
CA TYR A 292 -8.80 7.57 4.48
C TYR A 292 -9.61 6.38 3.95
N PHE A 293 -9.58 6.18 2.63
CA PHE A 293 -10.17 5.05 1.93
C PHE A 293 -9.66 3.71 2.47
N HIS A 294 -8.33 3.55 2.56
CA HIS A 294 -7.71 2.35 3.10
C HIS A 294 -7.85 2.26 4.63
N GLN A 295 -7.91 3.39 5.33
CA GLN A 295 -8.24 3.38 6.76
C GLN A 295 -9.64 2.84 7.04
N LEU A 296 -10.63 3.17 6.21
CA LEU A 296 -11.99 2.63 6.29
C LEU A 296 -12.00 1.12 6.02
N HIS A 297 -11.18 0.66 5.07
CA HIS A 297 -10.97 -0.76 4.83
C HIS A 297 -10.52 -1.50 6.11
N HIS A 298 -9.48 -1.01 6.79
CA HIS A 298 -9.00 -1.61 8.06
C HIS A 298 -10.01 -1.49 9.22
N ARG A 299 -10.94 -0.53 9.16
CA ARG A 299 -11.99 -0.36 10.17
C ARG A 299 -13.17 -1.32 9.95
N TYR A 300 -13.54 -1.58 8.69
CA TYR A 300 -14.79 -2.25 8.34
C TYR A 300 -14.64 -3.57 7.56
N PHE A 301 -13.44 -3.87 7.03
CA PHE A 301 -13.00 -5.11 6.36
C PHE A 301 -13.72 -5.46 5.04
N GLU A 302 -15.02 -5.19 4.92
CA GLU A 302 -15.86 -5.58 3.77
C GLU A 302 -16.12 -4.42 2.78
N CYS A 303 -15.19 -3.48 2.66
CA CYS A 303 -15.27 -2.35 1.72
C CYS A 303 -13.88 -1.94 1.24
N ASN A 304 -13.78 -1.13 0.18
CA ASN A 304 -12.55 -0.45 -0.23
C ASN A 304 -11.36 -1.41 -0.45
N TYR A 305 -11.51 -2.39 -1.34
CA TYR A 305 -10.46 -3.38 -1.61
C TYR A 305 -9.30 -2.84 -2.47
N GLY A 306 -9.48 -1.72 -3.18
CA GLY A 306 -8.45 -1.10 -4.01
C GLY A 306 -7.93 0.21 -3.42
N GLU A 307 -7.77 1.21 -4.29
CA GLU A 307 -7.48 2.60 -3.96
C GLU A 307 -8.27 3.50 -4.92
N ASN A 308 -8.51 4.77 -4.54
CA ASN A 308 -9.33 5.71 -5.34
C ASN A 308 -8.78 6.04 -6.74
N ASP A 309 -7.52 5.69 -7.01
CA ASP A 309 -6.89 5.87 -8.31
C ASP A 309 -7.54 5.02 -9.41
N LEU A 310 -8.13 3.87 -9.05
CA LEU A 310 -8.93 3.02 -9.94
C LEU A 310 -10.36 2.85 -9.39
N PRO A 311 -11.41 3.02 -10.20
CA PRO A 311 -12.81 3.07 -9.73
C PRO A 311 -13.43 1.69 -9.43
N PHE A 312 -12.62 0.66 -9.20
CA PHE A 312 -13.12 -0.72 -9.08
C PHE A 312 -14.10 -0.89 -7.91
N ASP A 313 -13.82 -0.31 -6.75
CA ASP A 313 -14.75 -0.37 -5.62
C ASP A 313 -16.11 0.29 -5.93
N MET A 314 -16.12 1.33 -6.76
CA MET A 314 -17.36 1.97 -7.20
C MET A 314 -18.10 1.09 -8.21
N TRP A 315 -17.38 0.55 -9.20
CA TRP A 315 -17.96 -0.30 -10.25
C TRP A 315 -18.50 -1.63 -9.71
N PHE A 316 -17.86 -2.20 -8.68
CA PHE A 316 -18.25 -3.48 -8.11
C PHE A 316 -18.98 -3.35 -6.75
N GLY A 317 -19.37 -2.13 -6.37
CA GLY A 317 -20.27 -1.89 -5.24
C GLY A 317 -19.66 -2.20 -3.87
N THR A 318 -18.36 -2.00 -3.71
CA THR A 318 -17.61 -2.17 -2.44
C THR A 318 -17.05 -0.85 -1.90
N TYR A 319 -17.38 0.28 -2.55
CA TYR A 319 -16.98 1.63 -2.12
C TYR A 319 -17.63 2.06 -0.80
N HIS A 320 -16.84 2.71 0.07
CA HIS A 320 -17.26 3.31 1.32
C HIS A 320 -16.47 4.61 1.57
N ASP A 321 -17.16 5.74 1.73
CA ASP A 321 -16.56 7.08 1.91
C ASP A 321 -16.54 7.58 3.38
N GLY A 322 -17.21 6.86 4.27
CA GLY A 322 -17.33 7.22 5.69
C GLY A 322 -18.69 7.80 6.04
N SER A 323 -19.57 7.99 5.06
CA SER A 323 -20.95 8.45 5.27
C SER A 323 -21.82 7.41 6.00
N VAL A 324 -22.92 7.88 6.59
CA VAL A 324 -23.93 7.02 7.25
C VAL A 324 -24.62 6.13 6.21
N GLU A 325 -24.83 6.67 5.01
CA GLU A 325 -25.44 6.00 3.87
C GLU A 325 -24.59 4.82 3.42
N ALA A 326 -23.28 5.03 3.19
CA ALA A 326 -22.36 3.96 2.81
C ALA A 326 -22.28 2.86 3.90
N HIS A 327 -22.28 3.27 5.17
CA HIS A 327 -22.25 2.33 6.29
C HIS A 327 -23.53 1.48 6.37
N THR A 328 -24.69 2.10 6.16
CA THR A 328 -25.99 1.40 6.13
C THR A 328 -26.04 0.39 5.00
N GLN A 329 -25.66 0.78 3.78
CA GLN A 329 -25.62 -0.11 2.61
C GLN A 329 -24.70 -1.32 2.82
N MET A 330 -23.52 -1.12 3.43
CA MET A 330 -22.60 -2.21 3.73
C MET A 330 -23.22 -3.20 4.74
N ARG A 331 -23.87 -2.69 5.80
CA ARG A 331 -24.53 -3.55 6.81
C ARG A 331 -25.69 -4.35 6.23
N GLU A 332 -26.50 -3.75 5.38
CA GLU A 332 -27.61 -4.43 4.69
C GLU A 332 -27.10 -5.59 3.82
N LYS A 333 -26.06 -5.35 3.00
CA LYS A 333 -25.42 -6.39 2.18
C LYS A 333 -24.90 -7.55 3.03
N ARG A 334 -24.29 -7.25 4.18
CA ARG A 334 -23.78 -8.27 5.10
C ARG A 334 -24.91 -9.11 5.71
N THR A 335 -25.99 -8.46 6.15
CA THR A 335 -27.17 -9.15 6.70
C THR A 335 -27.83 -10.06 5.65
N ALA A 336 -27.98 -9.57 4.42
CA ALA A 336 -28.54 -10.35 3.32
C ALA A 336 -27.68 -11.61 3.03
N ARG A 337 -26.35 -11.48 2.95
CA ARG A 337 -25.43 -12.62 2.76
C ARG A 337 -25.53 -13.65 3.88
N HIS A 338 -25.66 -13.20 5.13
CA HIS A 338 -25.78 -14.12 6.26
C HIS A 338 -27.10 -14.90 6.22
N SER A 339 -28.19 -14.22 5.84
CA SER A 339 -29.53 -14.84 5.74
C SER A 339 -29.56 -15.93 4.66
N ILE A 340 -28.92 -15.71 3.51
CA ILE A 340 -28.79 -16.72 2.45
C ILE A 340 -28.01 -17.96 2.93
N LEU A 341 -26.92 -17.75 3.67
CA LEU A 341 -26.12 -18.87 4.18
C LEU A 341 -26.87 -19.70 5.21
N THR A 342 -27.76 -19.09 6.00
CA THR A 342 -28.58 -19.80 6.99
C THR A 342 -29.79 -20.53 6.39
N GLU A 343 -30.18 -20.23 5.14
CA GLU A 343 -31.27 -20.94 4.44
C GLU A 343 -30.78 -22.15 3.62
N VAL A 344 -29.46 -22.24 3.38
CA VAL A 344 -28.82 -23.29 2.57
C VAL A 344 -28.13 -24.37 3.42
N ASP A 345 -27.93 -24.10 4.72
CA ASP A 345 -27.52 -25.05 5.76
C ASP A 345 -28.76 -25.65 6.45
#